data_AF-A0A2A2H5V0-F1
#
_entry.id   AF-A0A2A2H5V0-F1
#
_cell.length_a   1.000
_cell.length_b   1.000
_cell.length_c   1.000
_cell.angle_alpha   90.00
_cell.angle_beta   90.00
_cell.angle_gamma   90.00
#
_symmetry.space_group_name_H-M   'P 1'
#
loop_
_entity.id
_entity.type
_entity.pdbx_description
1 polymer ?
#
loop_
_entity_poly.entity_id
_entity_poly.type
_entity_poly.pdbx_seq_one_letter_code
_entity_poly.pdbx_strand_id
1 'polypeptide(L)'
;MGIIDTIFLIIGIFLIITITLIIVYCKLKLPEKELNYISYLITYLMGILLIIGVITGSIWFILLFVLLLAFLDRIYRSKKYPEKYKPMSIWEKLGFVWVILLISTILYIAFFH
;
A
#
# COMPACT_ATOMS: atom_id res chain seq x y z
N MET A 1 -1.23 20.06 11.72
CA MET A 1 -1.30 19.19 10.53
C MET A 1 -1.10 20.05 9.30
N GLY A 2 -0.11 19.70 8.48
CA GLY A 2 0.11 20.37 7.21
C GLY A 2 -0.93 19.93 6.16
N ILE A 3 -1.01 20.66 5.05
CA ILE A 3 -1.87 20.34 3.90
C ILE A 3 -1.59 18.90 3.42
N ILE A 4 -0.33 18.48 3.45
CA ILE A 4 0.13 17.13 3.06
C ILE A 4 -0.48 16.05 3.96
N ASP A 5 -0.47 16.24 5.28
CA ASP A 5 -1.02 15.29 6.26
C ASP A 5 -2.52 15.07 6.03
N THR A 6 -3.25 16.17 5.77
CA THR A 6 -4.69 16.13 5.49
C THR A 6 -4.99 15.34 4.22
N ILE A 7 -4.18 15.51 3.16
CA ILE A 7 -4.33 14.74 1.91
C ILE A 7 -4.14 13.24 2.18
N PHE A 8 -3.09 12.85 2.91
CA PHE A 8 -2.82 11.45 3.23
C PHE A 8 -3.93 10.82 4.09
N LEU A 9 -4.49 11.59 5.03
CA LEU A 9 -5.62 11.14 5.84
C LEU A 9 -6.85 10.83 4.96
N ILE A 10 -7.18 11.75 4.03
CA ILE A 10 -8.29 11.57 3.09
C ILE A 10 -8.07 10.33 2.22
N ILE A 11 -6.86 10.12 1.70
CA ILE A 11 -6.51 8.93 0.90
C ILE A 11 -6.68 7.65 1.72
N GLY A 12 -6.20 7.63 2.97
CA GLY A 12 -6.33 6.47 3.85
C GLY A 12 -7.79 6.09 4.12
N ILE A 13 -8.64 7.09 4.43
CA ILE A 13 -10.07 6.90 4.64
C ILE A 13 -10.75 6.40 3.35
N PHE A 14 -10.43 7.02 2.20
CA PHE A 14 -10.99 6.64 0.91
C PHE A 14 -10.67 5.19 0.52
N LEU A 15 -9.44 4.73 0.80
CA LEU A 15 -9.03 3.34 0.59
C LEU A 15 -9.90 2.37 1.40
N ILE A 16 -10.07 2.64 2.70
CA ILE A 16 -10.87 1.80 3.61
C ILE A 16 -12.32 1.71 3.11
N ILE A 17 -12.94 2.84 2.76
CA ILE A 17 -14.32 2.90 2.28
C ILE A 17 -14.46 2.11 0.98
N THR A 18 -13.56 2.34 0.01
CA THR A 18 -13.61 1.70 -1.30
C THR A 18 -13.50 0.19 -1.21
N ILE A 19 -12.57 -0.34 -0.40
CA ILE A 19 -12.40 -1.78 -0.19
C ILE A 19 -13.64 -2.37 0.47
N THR A 20 -14.18 -1.69 1.48
CA THR A 20 -15.39 -2.15 2.19
C THR A 20 -16.57 -2.26 1.22
N LEU A 21 -16.77 -1.23 0.37
CA LEU A 21 -17.80 -1.24 -0.67
C LEU A 21 -17.57 -2.37 -1.69
N ILE A 22 -16.33 -2.61 -2.12
CA ILE A 22 -16.01 -3.71 -3.05
C ILE A 22 -16.32 -5.08 -2.43
N ILE A 23 -15.93 -5.31 -1.17
CA ILE A 23 -16.20 -6.58 -0.47
C ILE A 23 -17.71 -6.81 -0.36
N VAL A 24 -18.47 -5.78 0.07
CA VAL A 24 -19.93 -5.84 0.20
C VAL A 24 -20.58 -6.09 -1.16
N TYR A 25 -20.20 -5.34 -2.19
CA TYR A 25 -20.73 -5.50 -3.55
C TYR A 25 -20.45 -6.90 -4.13
N CYS A 26 -19.23 -7.41 -3.95
CA CYS A 26 -18.88 -8.75 -4.41
C CYS A 26 -19.67 -9.83 -3.67
N LYS A 27 -19.83 -9.72 -2.34
CA LYS A 27 -20.66 -10.67 -1.57
C LYS A 27 -22.13 -10.64 -1.99
N LEU A 28 -22.69 -9.46 -2.26
CA LEU A 28 -24.10 -9.30 -2.61
C LEU A 28 -24.42 -9.71 -4.04
N LYS A 29 -23.54 -9.40 -5.00
CA LYS A 29 -23.85 -9.54 -6.44
C LYS A 29 -23.14 -10.71 -7.12
N LEU A 30 -22.04 -11.20 -6.54
CA LEU A 30 -21.21 -12.27 -7.12
C LEU A 30 -20.75 -13.25 -6.02
N PRO A 31 -21.69 -13.96 -5.35
CA PRO A 31 -21.35 -14.84 -4.23
C PRO A 31 -20.42 -15.99 -4.63
N GLU A 32 -20.43 -16.41 -5.89
CA GLU A 32 -19.55 -17.46 -6.43
C GLU A 32 -18.15 -16.97 -6.79
N LYS A 33 -17.91 -15.65 -6.81
CA LYS A 33 -16.59 -15.11 -7.15
C LYS A 33 -15.65 -15.26 -5.96
N GLU A 34 -14.60 -16.04 -6.14
CA GLU A 34 -13.52 -16.13 -5.16
C GLU A 34 -12.93 -14.74 -4.88
N LEU A 35 -13.17 -14.25 -3.67
CA LEU A 35 -12.62 -13.01 -3.18
C LEU A 35 -11.15 -13.23 -2.82
N ASN A 36 -10.25 -12.42 -3.38
CA ASN A 36 -8.84 -12.44 -2.99
C ASN A 36 -8.65 -11.68 -1.67
N TYR A 37 -9.15 -12.27 -0.58
CA TYR A 37 -9.17 -11.68 0.77
C TYR A 37 -7.80 -11.19 1.23
N ILE A 38 -6.72 -11.89 0.88
CA ILE A 38 -5.35 -11.48 1.22
C ILE A 38 -5.04 -10.10 0.64
N SER A 39 -5.40 -9.87 -0.62
CA SER A 39 -5.09 -8.61 -1.28
C SER A 39 -5.96 -7.47 -0.77
N TYR A 40 -7.25 -7.74 -0.49
CA TYR A 40 -8.12 -6.77 0.18
C TYR A 40 -7.64 -6.41 1.59
N LEU A 41 -7.17 -7.40 2.35
CA LEU A 41 -6.60 -7.21 3.67
C LEU A 41 -5.34 -6.33 3.61
N ILE A 42 -4.44 -6.57 2.66
CA ILE A 42 -3.24 -5.74 2.48
C ILE A 42 -3.63 -4.29 2.18
N THR A 43 -4.55 -4.06 1.23
CA THR A 43 -4.99 -2.70 0.92
C THR A 43 -5.69 -2.03 2.11
N TYR A 44 -6.42 -2.80 2.92
CA TYR A 44 -7.09 -2.29 4.13
C TYR A 44 -6.08 -1.88 5.19
N LEU A 45 -5.05 -2.71 5.41
CA LEU A 45 -3.93 -2.42 6.30
C LEU A 45 -3.14 -1.18 5.82
N MET A 46 -2.93 -1.01 4.51
CA MET A 46 -2.29 0.19 3.97
C MET A 46 -3.07 1.47 4.31
N GLY A 47 -4.41 1.43 4.21
CA GLY A 47 -5.27 2.57 4.57
C GLY A 47 -5.18 2.91 6.07
N ILE A 48 -5.22 1.90 6.95
CA ILE A 48 -5.08 2.09 8.40
C ILE A 48 -3.72 2.67 8.74
N LEU A 49 -2.66 2.11 8.15
CA LEU A 49 -1.30 2.56 8.38
C LEU A 49 -1.15 4.03 8.00
N LEU A 50 -1.66 4.47 6.84
CA LEU A 50 -1.64 5.88 6.44
C LEU A 50 -2.29 6.79 7.48
N ILE A 51 -3.45 6.42 8.03
CA ILE A 51 -4.15 7.20 9.05
C ILE A 51 -3.31 7.28 10.33
N ILE A 52 -2.77 6.16 10.82
CA ILE A 52 -1.91 6.13 12.01
C ILE A 52 -0.66 6.99 11.79
N GLY A 53 -0.07 6.93 10.60
CA GLY A 53 1.15 7.68 10.26
C GLY A 53 0.92 9.18 10.25
N VAL A 54 -0.24 9.62 9.77
CA VAL A 54 -0.67 11.02 9.86
C VAL A 54 -0.86 11.45 11.31
N ILE A 55 -1.58 10.65 12.12
CA ILE A 55 -1.88 11.00 13.53
C ILE A 55 -0.60 11.08 14.37
N THR A 56 0.34 10.15 14.14
CA THR A 56 1.60 10.05 14.89
C THR A 56 2.70 10.96 14.36
N GLY A 57 2.47 11.69 13.26
CA GLY A 57 3.50 12.48 12.58
C GLY A 57 4.63 11.66 11.96
N SER A 58 4.49 10.33 11.92
CA SER A 58 5.50 9.38 11.43
C SER A 58 5.26 8.96 9.96
N ILE A 59 4.68 9.86 9.17
CA ILE A 59 4.22 9.59 7.79
C ILE A 59 5.31 8.95 6.92
N TRP A 60 6.55 9.37 7.09
CA TRP A 60 7.68 8.89 6.28
C TRP A 60 8.02 7.42 6.53
N PHE A 61 8.01 6.97 7.79
CA PHE A 61 8.21 5.55 8.14
C PHE A 61 7.06 4.70 7.62
N ILE A 62 5.84 5.24 7.70
CA ILE A 62 4.63 4.56 7.26
C ILE A 62 4.61 4.43 5.73
N LEU A 63 5.05 5.46 5.00
CA LEU A 63 5.16 5.42 3.53
C LEU A 63 6.14 4.33 3.07
N LEU A 64 7.27 4.15 3.77
CA LEU A 64 8.20 3.04 3.50
C LEU A 64 7.51 1.68 3.67
N PHE A 65 6.76 1.50 4.75
CA PHE A 65 6.07 0.25 5.02
C PHE A 65 4.95 -0.02 4.00
N VAL A 66 4.21 1.02 3.61
CA VAL A 66 3.17 0.95 2.56
C VAL A 66 3.79 0.60 1.21
N LEU A 67 4.93 1.18 0.84
CA LEU A 67 5.69 0.83 -0.36
C LEU A 67 6.11 -0.64 -0.36
N LEU A 68 6.64 -1.12 0.77
CA LEU A 68 7.03 -2.52 0.95
C LEU A 68 5.83 -3.46 0.77
N LEU A 69 4.70 -3.17 1.41
CA LEU A 69 3.47 -3.96 1.28
C LEU A 69 2.95 -3.96 -0.16
N ALA A 70 2.95 -2.81 -0.84
CA ALA A 70 2.53 -2.70 -2.24
C ALA A 70 3.40 -3.55 -3.17
N PHE A 71 4.71 -3.58 -2.93
CA PHE A 71 5.64 -4.39 -3.69
C PHE A 71 5.42 -5.89 -3.47
N LEU A 72 5.25 -6.30 -2.21
CA LEU A 72 4.92 -7.68 -1.86
C LEU A 72 3.58 -8.12 -2.47
N ASP A 73 2.54 -7.28 -2.41
CA ASP A 73 1.24 -7.57 -3.06
C ASP A 73 1.39 -7.68 -4.57
N ARG A 74 2.18 -6.82 -5.22
CA ARG A 74 2.44 -6.91 -6.66
C ARG A 74 3.15 -8.20 -7.04
N ILE A 75 4.16 -8.63 -6.26
CA ILE A 75 4.83 -9.92 -6.46
C ILE A 75 3.85 -11.08 -6.27
N TYR A 76 3.07 -11.03 -5.19
CA TYR A 76 2.07 -12.05 -4.88
C TYR A 76 1.04 -12.20 -6.01
N ARG A 77 0.47 -11.08 -6.49
CA ARG A 77 -0.50 -11.09 -7.60
C ARG A 77 0.11 -11.58 -8.91
N SER A 78 1.35 -11.20 -9.21
CA SER A 78 2.05 -11.70 -10.40
C SER A 78 2.28 -13.22 -10.36
N LYS A 79 2.59 -13.78 -9.19
CA LYS A 79 2.72 -15.24 -9.03
C LYS A 79 1.37 -15.96 -9.06
N LYS A 80 0.34 -15.38 -8.44
CA LYS A 80 -0.98 -16.00 -8.31
C LYS A 80 -1.83 -15.92 -9.58
N TYR A 81 -1.69 -14.85 -10.36
CA TYR A 81 -2.48 -14.59 -11.56
C TYR A 81 -1.59 -14.08 -12.71
N PRO A 82 -0.72 -14.95 -13.27
CA PRO A 82 0.25 -14.56 -14.28
C PRO A 82 -0.39 -14.06 -15.59
N GLU A 83 -1.60 -14.53 -15.91
CA GLU A 83 -2.34 -14.07 -17.11
C GLU A 83 -2.85 -12.62 -17.02
N LYS A 84 -3.01 -12.07 -15.79
CA LYS A 84 -3.50 -10.69 -15.58
C LYS A 84 -2.40 -9.73 -15.13
N TYR A 85 -1.33 -10.25 -14.53
CA TYR A 85 -0.27 -9.44 -13.95
C TYR A 85 1.08 -9.87 -14.49
N LYS A 86 1.69 -9.02 -15.33
CA LYS A 86 3.04 -9.26 -15.83
C LYS A 86 4.05 -9.33 -14.68
N PRO A 87 4.98 -10.30 -14.72
CA PRO A 87 6.09 -10.35 -13.77
C PRO A 87 6.93 -9.09 -13.88
N MET A 88 7.34 -8.58 -12.71
CA MET A 88 8.25 -7.45 -12.63
C MET A 88 9.57 -7.80 -13.30
N SER A 89 10.02 -6.90 -14.17
CA SER A 89 11.35 -6.94 -14.75
C SER A 89 12.42 -6.73 -13.67
N ILE A 90 13.65 -7.16 -13.97
CA ILE A 90 14.80 -6.96 -13.09
C ILE A 90 15.04 -5.46 -12.81
N TRP A 91 14.83 -4.61 -13.82
CA TRP A 91 14.96 -3.16 -13.71
C TRP A 91 13.93 -2.54 -12.76
N GLU A 92 12.68 -3.01 -12.78
CA GLU A 92 11.66 -2.54 -11.83
C GLU A 92 11.98 -2.95 -10.39
N LYS A 93 12.54 -4.15 -10.19
CA LYS A 93 12.98 -4.60 -8.86
C LYS A 93 14.16 -3.76 -8.35
N LEU A 94 15.16 -3.53 -9.21
CA LEU A 94 16.30 -2.66 -8.90
C LEU A 94 15.84 -1.24 -8.58
N GLY A 95 14.95 -0.67 -9.39
CA GLY A 95 14.38 0.66 -9.16
C GLY A 95 13.66 0.74 -7.82
N PHE A 96 12.88 -0.27 -7.45
CA PHE A 96 12.20 -0.31 -6.16
C PHE A 96 13.18 -0.37 -4.97
N VAL A 97 14.23 -1.18 -5.06
CA VAL A 97 15.29 -1.24 -4.02
C VAL A 97 16.00 0.11 -3.90
N TRP A 98 16.29 0.77 -5.03
CA TRP A 98 16.87 2.11 -5.05
C TRP A 98 15.97 3.15 -4.37
N VAL A 99 14.66 3.11 -4.63
CA VAL A 99 13.68 4.00 -3.98
C VAL A 99 13.66 3.78 -2.46
N ILE A 100 13.66 2.53 -2.00
CA ILE A 100 13.74 2.21 -0.56
C ILE A 100 15.02 2.79 0.03
N LEU A 101 16.18 2.50 -0.58
CA LEU A 101 17.48 2.98 -0.09
C LEU A 101 17.54 4.50 -0.01
N LEU A 102 17.00 5.20 -1.02
CA LEU A 102 16.97 6.65 -1.06
C LEU A 102 16.09 7.22 0.06
N ILE A 103 14.89 6.66 0.28
CA ILE A 103 14.01 7.11 1.37
C ILE A 103 14.62 6.79 2.74
N SER A 104 15.22 5.61 2.92
CA SER A 104 15.92 5.25 4.15
C SER A 104 17.10 6.18 4.45
N THR A 105 17.84 6.59 3.42
CA THR A 105 18.96 7.54 3.57
C THR A 105 18.46 8.93 3.95
N ILE A 106 17.39 9.42 3.31
CA ILE A 106 16.76 10.70 3.68
C ILE A 106 16.28 10.67 5.13
N LEU A 107 15.65 9.58 5.56
CA LEU A 107 15.21 9.41 6.95
C LEU A 107 16.39 9.40 7.92
N TYR A 108 17.47 8.68 7.59
CA TYR A 108 18.67 8.68 8.41
C TYR A 108 19.24 10.10 8.59
N ILE A 109 19.36 10.85 7.50
CA ILE A 109 19.85 12.23 7.55
C ILE A 109 18.91 13.12 8.36
N ALA A 110 17.59 13.03 8.15
CA ALA A 110 16.61 13.87 8.82
C ALA A 110 16.46 13.61 10.33
N PHE A 111 16.80 12.40 10.80
CA PHE A 111 16.67 12.03 12.23
C PHE A 111 17.99 12.10 13.01
N PHE A 112 19.13 11.93 12.35
CA PHE A 112 20.44 11.85 13.01
C PHE A 112 21.37 13.02 12.70
N HIS A 113 20.96 13.96 11.85
CA HIS A 113 21.76 15.13 11.51
C HIS A 113 20.97 16.43 11.64
#